data_AF-A0A8J3KAG4-F1
#
_entry.id   AF-A0A8J3KAG4-F1
#
_cell.length_a   1.000
_cell.length_b   1.000
_cell.length_c   1.000
_cell.angle_alpha   90.00
_cell.angle_beta   90.00
_cell.angle_gamma   90.00
#
_symmetry.space_group_name_H-M   'P 1'
#
loop_
_entity.id
_entity.type
_entity.pdbx_description
1 polymer ?
#
loop_
_entity_poly.entity_id
_entity_poly.type
_entity_poly.pdbx_seq_one_letter_code
_entity_poly.pdbx_strand_id
1 'polypeptide(L)'
;MRPDLRRLLGTVLAGLTLAGAAACGEGTPAASPGLTMPAGPATTAGPTATTGAGVLSASAVPAGTPGQQTVPACDAVAGARRSAMDALAPVATALGRSGLSREDLAKATNDLNTAFTAMHTGVAAAAELTADPRLKAKLSAYQLAVEQAIVAVEGSDGEQAKLKAVIDSPAMRSAGNAVTAACA
;
A
#
# COMPACT_ATOMS: atom_id res chain seq x y z
N MET A 1 2.35 27.13 -48.40
CA MET A 1 0.99 26.55 -48.23
C MET A 1 1.07 25.49 -47.14
N ARG A 2 0.18 25.50 -46.16
CA ARG A 2 0.03 24.47 -45.11
C ARG A 2 -1.41 23.95 -45.16
N PRO A 3 -1.66 22.63 -45.09
CA PRO A 3 -2.96 22.12 -44.68
C PRO A 3 -2.99 21.94 -43.15
N ASP A 4 -3.99 22.55 -42.52
CA ASP A 4 -4.36 22.35 -41.12
C ASP A 4 -4.87 20.92 -40.88
N LEU A 5 -4.54 20.33 -39.73
CA LEU A 5 -5.14 19.08 -39.25
C LEU A 5 -5.77 19.29 -37.86
N ARG A 6 -6.89 20.02 -37.82
CA ARG A 6 -7.77 20.16 -36.65
C ARG A 6 -9.14 19.53 -36.96
N ARG A 7 -9.73 18.91 -35.91
CA ARG A 7 -11.10 18.32 -35.80
C ARG A 7 -11.28 16.85 -36.23
N LEU A 8 -11.38 16.00 -35.19
CA LEU A 8 -12.27 14.84 -34.99
C LEU A 8 -11.88 14.30 -33.58
N LEU A 9 -12.59 14.49 -32.45
CA LEU A 9 -13.96 14.92 -32.12
C LEU A 9 -15.07 13.93 -32.51
N GLY A 10 -15.65 13.27 -31.49
CA GLY A 10 -16.47 12.04 -31.57
C GLY A 10 -15.58 10.78 -31.47
N THR A 11 -15.93 9.67 -30.82
CA THR A 11 -17.12 9.22 -30.05
C THR A 11 -16.71 7.92 -29.29
N VAL A 12 -17.39 7.31 -28.30
CA VAL A 12 -18.73 7.41 -27.68
C VAL A 12 -18.59 7.18 -26.15
N LEU A 13 -19.61 7.50 -25.34
CA LEU A 13 -19.71 7.10 -23.92
C LEU A 13 -20.40 5.72 -23.81
N ALA A 14 -19.72 4.70 -23.28
CA ALA A 14 -20.32 3.41 -22.88
C ALA A 14 -19.38 2.73 -21.86
N GLY A 15 -19.85 1.98 -20.86
CA GLY A 15 -21.22 1.68 -20.43
C GLY A 15 -21.14 0.78 -19.19
N LEU A 16 -22.03 0.99 -18.21
CA LEU A 16 -21.95 0.34 -16.90
C LEU A 16 -22.25 -1.17 -16.98
N THR A 17 -21.41 -2.02 -16.41
CA THR A 17 -21.79 -3.41 -16.03
C THR A 17 -21.32 -3.74 -14.62
N LEU A 18 -22.18 -3.45 -13.64
CA LEU A 18 -22.18 -4.18 -12.38
C LEU A 18 -22.88 -5.53 -12.62
N ALA A 19 -22.20 -6.63 -12.30
CA ALA A 19 -22.80 -7.95 -12.11
C ALA A 19 -22.18 -8.57 -10.86
N GLY A 20 -22.97 -9.27 -10.06
CA GLY A 20 -22.53 -9.79 -8.76
C GLY A 20 -23.11 -11.17 -8.45
N ALA A 21 -23.09 -11.51 -7.15
CA ALA A 21 -23.60 -12.72 -6.50
C ALA A 21 -22.73 -14.00 -6.58
N ALA A 22 -21.99 -14.20 -5.48
CA ALA A 22 -21.94 -15.41 -4.64
C ALA A 22 -22.13 -16.83 -5.24
N ALA A 23 -21.19 -17.71 -4.88
CA ALA A 23 -21.47 -19.10 -4.54
C ALA A 23 -20.56 -19.56 -3.39
N CYS A 24 -21.13 -20.23 -2.38
CA CYS A 24 -20.36 -20.83 -1.29
C CYS A 24 -19.54 -22.02 -1.79
N GLY A 25 -18.36 -22.21 -1.19
CA GLY A 25 -17.51 -23.39 -1.39
C GLY A 25 -16.98 -23.88 -0.04
N GLU A 26 -17.87 -24.43 0.78
CA GLU A 26 -17.52 -24.97 2.10
C GLU A 26 -16.89 -26.35 1.93
N GLY A 27 -15.63 -26.50 2.37
CA GLY A 27 -14.84 -27.72 2.20
C GLY A 27 -14.08 -28.06 3.48
N THR A 28 -14.71 -28.84 4.36
CA THR A 28 -14.08 -29.43 5.56
C THR A 28 -13.65 -30.89 5.29
N PRO A 29 -12.96 -31.58 6.22
CA PRO A 29 -11.55 -31.91 6.08
C PRO A 29 -11.29 -33.37 5.65
N ALA A 30 -10.09 -33.63 5.11
CA ALA A 30 -9.57 -34.99 4.96
C ALA A 30 -8.52 -35.29 6.03
N ALA A 31 -8.79 -36.31 6.86
CA ALA A 31 -7.83 -36.84 7.84
C ALA A 31 -6.85 -37.85 7.20
N SER A 32 -5.77 -38.12 7.93
CA SER A 32 -4.59 -38.91 7.56
C SER A 32 -4.84 -40.32 7.03
N PRO A 33 -3.79 -40.94 6.46
CA PRO A 33 -3.20 -42.08 7.18
C PRO A 33 -1.68 -41.92 7.40
N GLY A 34 -1.20 -42.37 8.56
CA GLY A 34 0.22 -42.32 8.91
C GLY A 34 1.01 -43.54 8.43
N LEU A 35 2.34 -43.43 8.42
CA LEU A 35 3.28 -44.52 8.21
C LEU A 35 4.46 -44.46 9.20
N THR A 36 5.10 -45.60 9.38
CA THR A 36 5.83 -46.01 10.61
C THR A 36 7.31 -45.59 10.64
N MET A 37 7.91 -45.64 11.85
CA MET A 37 9.32 -45.36 12.19
C MET A 37 10.35 -46.17 11.38
N PRO A 38 11.65 -45.85 11.53
CA PRO A 38 12.47 -46.73 12.38
C PRO A 38 13.30 -46.01 13.47
N ALA A 39 13.76 -46.78 14.46
CA ALA A 39 14.46 -46.31 15.66
C ALA A 39 16.00 -46.24 15.51
N GLY A 40 16.63 -45.42 16.35
CA GLY A 40 18.08 -45.34 16.57
C GLY A 40 18.41 -45.23 18.07
N PRO A 41 19.61 -45.62 18.53
CA PRO A 41 19.84 -46.04 19.92
C PRO A 41 20.05 -44.91 20.94
N ALA A 42 19.84 -45.25 22.20
CA ALA A 42 19.91 -44.36 23.35
C ALA A 42 21.32 -44.22 23.97
N THR A 43 21.58 -43.06 24.58
CA THR A 43 22.64 -42.87 25.58
C THR A 43 22.13 -42.03 26.75
N THR A 44 22.57 -42.36 27.97
CA THR A 44 21.87 -42.04 29.23
C THR A 44 22.50 -40.88 30.03
N ALA A 45 21.67 -39.96 30.54
CA ALA A 45 21.84 -39.28 31.84
C ALA A 45 20.54 -38.55 32.27
N GLY A 46 20.02 -38.81 33.48
CA GLY A 46 18.91 -38.05 34.11
C GLY A 46 19.43 -37.22 35.31
N PRO A 47 18.64 -36.91 36.36
CA PRO A 47 17.17 -36.97 36.56
C PRO A 47 16.58 -35.56 36.94
N THR A 48 15.27 -35.27 37.06
CA THR A 48 14.31 -35.72 38.11
C THR A 48 12.93 -35.02 37.96
N ALA A 49 11.82 -35.79 38.00
CA ALA A 49 10.44 -35.46 38.42
C ALA A 49 9.62 -34.26 37.84
N THR A 50 8.28 -34.17 37.95
CA THR A 50 7.12 -35.10 37.79
C THR A 50 5.84 -34.24 37.68
N THR A 51 4.81 -34.70 36.96
CA THR A 51 3.39 -34.23 36.97
C THR A 51 3.06 -32.85 36.38
N GLY A 52 2.03 -32.81 35.52
CA GLY A 52 1.39 -31.55 35.10
C GLY A 52 0.67 -31.59 33.75
N ALA A 53 -0.34 -32.44 33.57
CA ALA A 53 -1.25 -32.31 32.44
C ALA A 53 -2.15 -31.07 32.64
N GLY A 54 -1.72 -29.93 32.11
CA GLY A 54 -2.47 -28.66 32.13
C GLY A 54 -2.71 -28.20 30.69
N VAL A 55 -4.00 -28.09 30.34
CA VAL A 55 -4.50 -27.74 28.99
C VAL A 55 -3.69 -26.59 28.38
N LEU A 56 -3.25 -26.77 27.13
CA LEU A 56 -2.75 -25.67 26.29
C LEU A 56 -3.90 -24.68 26.08
N SER A 57 -3.96 -23.64 26.91
CA SER A 57 -4.79 -22.46 26.67
C SER A 57 -4.27 -21.76 25.42
N ALA A 58 -4.80 -22.17 24.27
CA ALA A 58 -4.79 -21.36 23.07
C ALA A 58 -5.57 -20.08 23.40
N SER A 59 -4.85 -19.02 23.77
CA SER A 59 -5.41 -17.67 23.90
C SER A 59 -5.92 -17.25 22.54
N ALA A 60 -7.20 -17.53 22.29
CA ALA A 60 -7.92 -17.01 21.15
C ALA A 60 -7.82 -15.49 21.20
N VAL A 61 -7.06 -14.91 20.26
CA VAL A 61 -6.99 -13.46 20.08
C VAL A 61 -8.42 -12.99 19.84
N PRO A 62 -8.99 -12.11 20.67
CA PRO A 62 -10.34 -11.61 20.43
C PRO A 62 -10.36 -10.94 19.06
N ALA A 63 -11.32 -11.29 18.22
CA ALA A 63 -11.57 -10.54 16.99
C ALA A 63 -11.89 -9.10 17.39
N GLY A 64 -10.93 -8.20 17.17
CA GLY A 64 -10.97 -6.83 17.67
C GLY A 64 -12.22 -6.12 17.16
N THR A 65 -12.92 -5.42 18.06
CA THR A 65 -14.11 -4.62 17.70
C THR A 65 -13.76 -3.69 16.54
N PRO A 66 -14.49 -3.70 15.40
CA PRO A 66 -14.10 -2.99 14.17
C PRO A 66 -13.89 -1.47 14.27
N GLY A 67 -14.21 -0.83 15.40
CA GLY A 67 -14.00 0.61 15.62
C GLY A 67 -12.67 1.00 16.28
N GLN A 68 -11.95 0.10 16.97
CA GLN A 68 -10.72 0.48 17.70
C GLN A 68 -9.46 0.49 16.82
N GLN A 69 -9.42 -0.32 15.75
CA GLN A 69 -8.26 -0.46 14.87
C GLN A 69 -8.21 0.58 13.72
N THR A 70 -9.35 1.19 13.40
CA THR A 70 -9.43 2.22 12.35
C THR A 70 -8.67 3.49 12.73
N VAL A 71 -8.72 3.93 14.00
CA VAL A 71 -8.04 5.16 14.46
C VAL A 71 -6.50 5.07 14.32
N PRO A 72 -5.81 4.02 14.82
CA PRO A 72 -4.37 3.85 14.59
C PRO A 72 -3.95 3.85 13.11
N ALA A 73 -4.73 3.20 12.23
CA ALA A 73 -4.46 3.19 10.80
C ALA A 73 -4.61 4.58 10.17
N CYS A 74 -5.64 5.33 10.58
CA CYS A 74 -5.90 6.70 10.13
C CYS A 74 -4.83 7.69 10.60
N ASP A 75 -4.37 7.60 11.85
CA ASP A 75 -3.26 8.41 12.35
C ASP A 75 -1.94 8.06 11.63
N ALA A 76 -1.66 6.77 11.41
CA ALA A 76 -0.46 6.32 10.71
C ALA A 76 -0.41 6.83 9.26
N VAL A 77 -1.50 6.72 8.49
CA VAL A 77 -1.53 7.22 7.10
C VAL A 77 -1.53 8.75 7.03
N ALA A 78 -2.15 9.44 8.00
CA ALA A 78 -2.08 10.89 8.10
C ALA A 78 -0.64 11.37 8.42
N GLY A 79 0.07 10.67 9.30
CA GLY A 79 1.48 10.89 9.61
C GLY A 79 2.37 10.67 8.39
N ALA A 80 2.27 9.50 7.74
CA ALA A 80 3.03 9.18 6.54
C ALA A 80 2.81 10.20 5.41
N ARG A 81 1.56 10.62 5.18
CA ARG A 81 1.24 11.67 4.20
C ARG A 81 1.87 13.01 4.59
N ARG A 82 1.83 13.40 5.86
CA ARG A 82 2.42 14.66 6.33
C ARG A 82 3.93 14.68 6.10
N SER A 83 4.65 13.67 6.57
CA SER A 83 6.10 13.54 6.37
C SER A 83 6.49 13.51 4.89
N ALA A 84 5.71 12.87 4.03
CA ALA A 84 5.92 12.90 2.59
C ALA A 84 5.73 14.30 2.01
N MET A 85 4.66 15.02 2.37
CA MET A 85 4.43 16.39 1.89
C MET A 85 5.50 17.38 2.38
N ASP A 86 5.96 17.23 3.62
CA ASP A 86 7.05 18.04 4.19
C ASP A 86 8.38 17.79 3.44
N ALA A 87 8.68 16.54 3.08
CA ALA A 87 9.84 16.17 2.27
C ALA A 87 9.72 16.65 0.81
N LEU A 88 8.52 16.66 0.24
CA LEU A 88 8.24 17.11 -1.13
C LEU A 88 8.22 18.63 -1.28
N ALA A 89 7.91 19.40 -0.22
CA ALA A 89 7.84 20.85 -0.25
C ALA A 89 9.10 21.57 -0.81
N PRO A 90 10.34 21.25 -0.37
CA PRO A 90 11.55 21.82 -0.98
C PRO A 90 11.74 21.39 -2.45
N VAL A 91 11.35 20.17 -2.81
CA VAL A 91 11.47 19.65 -4.19
C VAL A 91 10.47 20.34 -5.13
N ALA A 92 9.23 20.54 -4.68
CA ALA A 92 8.21 21.31 -5.39
C ALA A 92 8.67 22.78 -5.60
N THR A 93 9.30 23.37 -4.58
CA THR A 93 9.89 24.71 -4.65
C THR A 93 11.07 24.76 -5.63
N ALA A 94 11.89 23.70 -5.70
CA ALA A 94 12.95 23.59 -6.69
C ALA A 94 12.40 23.48 -8.12
N LEU A 95 11.47 22.55 -8.36
CA LEU A 95 10.82 22.32 -9.66
C LEU A 95 9.93 23.48 -10.13
N GLY A 96 9.61 24.45 -9.26
CA GLY A 96 8.98 25.72 -9.63
C GLY A 96 9.94 26.75 -10.24
N ARG A 97 11.26 26.60 -10.06
CA ARG A 97 12.27 27.50 -10.63
C ARG A 97 12.58 27.13 -12.08
N SER A 98 12.70 28.10 -12.98
CA SER A 98 13.05 27.84 -14.38
C SER A 98 14.53 27.48 -14.54
N GLY A 99 14.86 26.57 -15.47
CA GLY A 99 16.24 26.32 -15.88
C GLY A 99 17.10 25.56 -14.87
N LEU A 100 16.54 24.56 -14.19
CA LEU A 100 17.30 23.67 -13.31
C LEU A 100 18.44 22.96 -14.06
N SER A 101 19.57 22.74 -13.39
CA SER A 101 20.67 21.96 -13.94
C SER A 101 20.31 20.47 -14.01
N ARG A 102 21.05 19.69 -14.81
CA ARG A 102 20.93 18.23 -14.83
C ARG A 102 21.15 17.61 -13.44
N GLU A 103 22.06 18.20 -12.65
CA GLU A 103 22.39 17.74 -11.30
C GLU A 103 21.24 18.02 -10.32
N ASP A 104 20.62 19.20 -10.39
CA ASP A 104 19.43 19.53 -9.60
C ASP A 104 18.23 18.63 -9.98
N LEU A 105 18.07 18.31 -11.27
CA LEU A 105 17.00 17.44 -11.76
C LEU A 105 17.21 15.98 -11.33
N ALA A 106 18.45 15.48 -11.38
CA ALA A 106 18.81 14.17 -10.83
C ALA A 106 18.56 14.11 -9.31
N LYS A 107 18.92 15.17 -8.57
CA LYS A 107 18.62 15.28 -7.14
C LYS A 107 17.10 15.30 -6.89
N ALA A 108 16.34 16.12 -7.60
CA ALA A 108 14.89 16.18 -7.46
C ALA A 108 14.21 14.82 -7.75
N THR A 109 14.71 14.08 -8.74
CA THR A 109 14.26 12.71 -9.05
C THR A 109 14.52 11.76 -7.88
N ASN A 110 15.71 11.82 -7.28
CA ASN A 110 16.07 10.99 -6.13
C ASN A 110 15.26 11.36 -4.87
N ASP A 111 15.09 12.66 -4.59
CA ASP A 111 14.29 13.16 -3.47
C ASP A 111 12.82 12.71 -3.61
N LEU A 112 12.26 12.79 -4.83
CA LEU A 112 10.90 12.33 -5.15
C LEU A 112 10.73 10.83 -4.93
N ASN A 113 11.63 10.00 -5.47
CA ASN A 113 11.60 8.56 -5.26
C ASN A 113 11.73 8.19 -3.78
N THR A 114 12.60 8.88 -3.04
CA THR A 114 12.76 8.68 -1.59
C THR A 114 11.47 9.01 -0.83
N ALA A 115 10.86 10.17 -1.11
CA ALA A 115 9.63 10.60 -0.46
C ALA A 115 8.44 9.67 -0.77
N PHE A 116 8.26 9.28 -2.04
CA PHE A 116 7.18 8.36 -2.43
C PHE A 116 7.40 6.93 -1.93
N THR A 117 8.64 6.43 -1.87
CA THR A 117 8.94 5.09 -1.29
C THR A 117 8.66 5.07 0.21
N ALA A 118 9.06 6.11 0.94
CA ALA A 118 8.73 6.25 2.37
C ALA A 118 7.21 6.34 2.59
N MET A 119 6.52 7.09 1.73
CA MET A 119 5.06 7.22 1.75
C MET A 119 4.36 5.88 1.49
N HIS A 120 4.78 5.13 0.47
CA HIS A 120 4.25 3.79 0.15
C HIS A 120 4.40 2.84 1.34
N THR A 121 5.60 2.79 1.92
CA THR A 121 5.91 1.98 3.12
C THR A 121 5.02 2.37 4.30
N GLY A 122 4.79 3.66 4.53
CA GLY A 122 3.92 4.16 5.60
C GLY A 122 2.44 3.83 5.37
N VAL A 123 1.94 3.92 4.14
CA VAL A 123 0.57 3.51 3.79
C VAL A 123 0.40 1.98 3.92
N ALA A 124 1.42 1.20 3.53
CA ALA A 124 1.44 -0.25 3.72
C ALA A 124 1.35 -0.63 5.21
N ALA A 125 2.17 -0.01 6.06
CA ALA A 125 2.13 -0.21 7.50
C ALA A 125 0.74 0.15 8.09
N ALA A 126 0.13 1.26 7.64
CA ALA A 126 -1.22 1.64 8.06
C ALA A 126 -2.29 0.62 7.64
N ALA A 127 -2.14 -0.04 6.50
CA ALA A 127 -3.08 -1.07 6.04
C ALA A 127 -3.09 -2.34 6.92
N GLU A 128 -1.98 -2.63 7.60
CA GLU A 128 -1.88 -3.73 8.57
C GLU A 128 -2.41 -3.38 9.96
N LEU A 129 -2.65 -2.09 10.24
CA LEU A 129 -3.24 -1.64 11.50
C LEU A 129 -4.78 -1.70 11.53
N THR A 130 -5.44 -1.96 10.39
CA THR A 130 -6.92 -1.97 10.30
C THR A 130 -7.50 -3.30 9.80
N ALA A 131 -8.59 -3.71 10.44
CA ALA A 131 -9.47 -4.81 10.01
C ALA A 131 -10.67 -4.34 9.17
N ASP A 132 -10.88 -3.02 8.98
CA ASP A 132 -11.99 -2.52 8.15
C ASP A 132 -11.69 -2.75 6.66
N PRO A 133 -12.46 -3.59 5.94
CA PRO A 133 -12.24 -3.85 4.52
C PRO A 133 -12.45 -2.61 3.64
N ARG A 134 -13.26 -1.62 4.08
CA ARG A 134 -13.47 -0.38 3.33
C ARG A 134 -12.24 0.51 3.41
N LEU A 135 -11.72 0.76 4.61
CA LEU A 135 -10.47 1.51 4.78
C LEU A 135 -9.29 0.78 4.11
N LYS A 136 -9.16 -0.54 4.29
CA LYS A 136 -8.07 -1.33 3.67
C LYS A 136 -8.10 -1.21 2.14
N ALA A 137 -9.27 -1.28 1.51
CA ALA A 137 -9.43 -1.03 0.07
C ALA A 137 -9.04 0.40 -0.37
N LYS A 138 -9.29 1.43 0.45
CA LYS A 138 -8.82 2.80 0.17
C LYS A 138 -7.31 2.94 0.32
N LEU A 139 -6.71 2.31 1.32
CA LEU A 139 -5.26 2.29 1.53
C LEU A 139 -4.55 1.60 0.37
N SER A 140 -5.02 0.42 -0.08
CA SER A 140 -4.44 -0.25 -1.26
C SER A 140 -4.57 0.57 -2.55
N ALA A 141 -5.70 1.24 -2.77
CA ALA A 141 -5.85 2.17 -3.90
C ALA A 141 -4.89 3.36 -3.81
N TYR A 142 -4.54 3.80 -2.60
CA TYR A 142 -3.56 4.86 -2.38
C TYR A 142 -2.12 4.38 -2.58
N GLN A 143 -1.77 3.17 -2.13
CA GLN A 143 -0.48 2.53 -2.43
C GLN A 143 -0.24 2.45 -3.94
N LEU A 144 -1.22 1.97 -4.70
CA LEU A 144 -1.13 1.89 -6.16
C LEU A 144 -0.95 3.28 -6.81
N ALA A 145 -1.61 4.31 -6.29
CA ALA A 145 -1.42 5.68 -6.79
C ALA A 145 -0.02 6.24 -6.46
N VAL A 146 0.62 5.81 -5.37
CA VAL A 146 2.01 6.15 -5.02
C VAL A 146 3.00 5.33 -5.85
N GLU A 147 2.75 4.05 -6.12
CA GLU A 147 3.54 3.23 -7.06
C GLU A 147 3.56 3.84 -8.46
N GLN A 148 2.39 4.27 -8.96
CA GLN A 148 2.29 4.99 -10.22
C GLN A 148 3.05 6.32 -10.22
N ALA A 149 3.14 7.00 -9.07
CA ALA A 149 3.96 8.20 -8.92
C ALA A 149 5.46 7.89 -8.99
N ILE A 150 5.93 6.82 -8.32
CA ILE A 150 7.33 6.35 -8.40
C ILE A 150 7.70 6.02 -9.85
N VAL A 151 6.89 5.20 -10.54
CA VAL A 151 7.13 4.83 -11.94
C VAL A 151 7.15 6.07 -12.86
N ALA A 152 6.33 7.08 -12.58
CA ALA A 152 6.33 8.34 -13.35
C ALA A 152 7.55 9.25 -13.06
N VAL A 153 8.18 9.13 -11.88
CA VAL A 153 9.45 9.79 -11.55
C VAL A 153 10.61 9.08 -12.24
N GLU A 154 10.64 7.75 -12.21
CA GLU A 154 11.64 6.93 -12.90
C GLU A 154 11.59 7.13 -14.41
N GLY A 155 10.39 7.11 -15.01
CA GLY A 155 10.12 7.41 -16.41
C GLY A 155 10.15 8.91 -16.77
N SER A 156 10.67 9.77 -15.89
CA SER A 156 10.73 11.22 -16.15
C SER A 156 11.89 11.64 -17.05
N ASP A 157 12.93 10.80 -17.19
CA ASP A 157 14.20 11.12 -17.85
C ASP A 157 14.90 12.38 -17.28
N GLY A 158 14.54 12.79 -16.05
CA GLY A 158 14.96 14.06 -15.45
C GLY A 158 14.26 15.29 -16.02
N GLU A 159 13.18 15.15 -16.80
CA GLU A 159 12.43 16.29 -17.34
C GLU A 159 11.64 17.00 -16.23
N GLN A 160 11.99 18.26 -15.97
CA GLN A 160 11.37 19.11 -14.96
C GLN A 160 9.83 19.11 -14.99
N ALA A 161 9.25 19.17 -16.20
CA ALA A 161 7.80 19.20 -16.39
C ALA A 161 7.12 17.90 -15.99
N LYS A 162 7.73 16.74 -16.29
CA LYS A 162 7.24 15.42 -15.85
C LYS A 162 7.33 15.29 -14.34
N LEU A 163 8.49 15.60 -13.75
CA LEU A 163 8.69 15.56 -12.29
C LEU A 163 7.66 16.43 -11.53
N LYS A 164 7.39 17.65 -12.04
CA LYS A 164 6.34 18.52 -11.50
C LYS A 164 4.94 17.91 -11.64
N ALA A 165 4.62 17.31 -12.79
CA ALA A 165 3.33 16.66 -13.01
C ALA A 165 3.08 15.47 -12.05
N VAL A 166 4.13 14.79 -11.58
CA VAL A 166 3.98 13.77 -10.53
C VAL A 166 3.54 14.39 -9.20
N ILE A 167 4.22 15.46 -8.73
CA ILE A 167 3.84 16.16 -7.49
C ILE A 167 2.38 16.65 -7.57
N ASP A 168 1.98 17.20 -8.72
CA ASP A 168 0.65 17.75 -8.93
C ASP A 168 -0.43 16.68 -9.23
N SER A 169 -0.08 15.38 -9.23
CA SER A 169 -0.91 14.23 -9.64
C SER A 169 -2.33 14.24 -9.06
N PRO A 170 -3.37 14.37 -9.92
CA PRO A 170 -4.76 14.26 -9.49
C PRO A 170 -5.11 12.89 -8.91
N ALA A 171 -4.46 11.81 -9.38
CA ALA A 171 -4.72 10.44 -8.92
C ALA A 171 -4.29 10.25 -7.46
N MET A 172 -3.07 10.66 -7.10
CA MET A 172 -2.61 10.66 -5.71
C MET A 172 -3.51 11.50 -4.80
N ARG A 173 -3.89 12.71 -5.25
CA ARG A 173 -4.76 13.62 -4.48
C ARG A 173 -6.15 13.00 -4.25
N SER A 174 -6.72 12.38 -5.29
CA SER A 174 -8.02 11.71 -5.20
C SER A 174 -7.98 10.51 -4.25
N ALA A 175 -6.95 9.66 -4.34
CA ALA A 175 -6.77 8.51 -3.46
C ALA A 175 -6.54 8.91 -2.00
N GLY A 176 -5.67 9.90 -1.74
CA GLY A 176 -5.43 10.43 -0.39
C GLY A 176 -6.66 11.10 0.23
N ASN A 177 -7.51 11.74 -0.58
CA ASN A 177 -8.80 12.25 -0.13
C ASN A 177 -9.79 11.13 0.18
N ALA A 178 -9.81 10.05 -0.62
CA ALA A 178 -10.67 8.89 -0.39
C ALA A 178 -10.30 8.11 0.88
N VAL A 179 -9.00 8.03 1.23
CA VAL A 179 -8.55 7.55 2.55
C VAL A 179 -9.01 8.48 3.66
N THR A 180 -8.82 9.80 3.49
CA THR A 180 -9.24 10.81 4.50
C THR A 180 -10.74 10.72 4.80
N ALA A 181 -11.57 10.55 3.76
CA ALA A 181 -13.01 10.39 3.89
C ALA A 181 -13.46 9.03 4.45
N ALA A 182 -12.58 8.01 4.45
CA ALA A 182 -12.81 6.72 5.13
C ALA A 182 -12.34 6.74 6.60
N CYS A 183 -11.68 7.83 7.02
CA CYS A 183 -11.17 8.06 8.37
C CYS A 183 -11.99 9.08 9.17
N ALA A 184 -13.12 9.54 8.63
CA ALA A 184 -14.02 10.55 9.19
C ALA A 184 -15.41 9.96 9.46
#